data_AF-A0A1I1TXK2-F1
#
_entry.id   AF-A0A1I1TXK2-F1
#
_cell.length_a   1.000
_cell.length_b   1.000
_cell.length_c   1.000
_cell.angle_alpha   90.00
_cell.angle_beta   90.00
_cell.angle_gamma   90.00
#
_symmetry.space_group_name_H-M   'P 1'
#
loop_
_entity.id
_entity.type
_entity.pdbx_description
1 polymer ?
#
loop_
_entity_poly.entity_id
_entity_poly.type
_entity_poly.pdbx_seq_one_letter_code
_entity_poly.pdbx_strand_id
1 'polypeptide(L)' 'MTHVKKLYRKSKNGKYVFLGHVPDNYPLGENEKFADTEVTKNGNKRE' A
#
# COMPACT_ATOMS: atom_id res chain seq x y z
N MET A 1 13.91 -11.03 0.81
CA MET A 1 12.69 -10.45 1.42
C MET A 1 11.82 -9.94 0.29
N THR A 2 10.61 -10.48 0.12
CA THR A 2 9.68 -10.00 -0.91
C THR A 2 9.22 -8.60 -0.51
N HIS A 3 9.60 -7.58 -1.28
CA HIS A 3 9.09 -6.22 -1.08
C HIS A 3 7.58 -6.21 -1.43
N VAL A 4 6.76 -5.85 -0.45
CA VAL A 4 5.31 -5.71 -0.58
C VAL A 4 4.91 -4.27 -0.31
N LYS A 5 3.92 -3.78 -1.05
CA LYS A 5 3.35 -2.43 -0.94
C LYS A 5 1.89 -2.50 -0.50
N LYS A 6 1.40 -1.46 0.17
CA LYS A 6 -0.02 -1.35 0.53
C LYS A 6 -0.83 -0.83 -0.66
N LEU A 7 -1.81 -1.60 -1.11
CA LEU A 7 -2.71 -1.25 -2.20
C LEU A 7 -3.93 -0.50 -1.67
N TYR A 8 -4.27 0.60 -2.32
CA TYR A 8 -5.48 1.36 -2.06
C TYR A 8 -6.26 1.57 -3.37
N ARG A 9 -7.58 1.55 -3.29
CA ARG A 9 -8.47 1.83 -4.42
C ARG A 9 -9.39 3.01 -4.13
N LYS A 10 -9.51 3.92 -5.09
CA LYS A 10 -10.46 5.03 -5.06
C LYS A 10 -11.87 4.50 -5.22
N SER A 11 -12.71 4.76 -4.23
CA SER A 11 -14.14 4.50 -4.26
C SER A 11 -14.88 5.59 -5.04
N LYS A 12 -16.13 5.30 -5.44
CA LYS A 12 -17.02 6.25 -6.16
C LYS A 12 -17.20 7.59 -5.42
N ASN A 13 -17.09 7.59 -4.10
CA ASN A 13 -17.14 8.80 -3.27
C ASN A 13 -15.81 9.57 -3.21
N GLY A 14 -14.82 9.24 -4.04
CA GLY A 14 -13.50 9.88 -4.07
C GLY A 14 -12.53 9.47 -2.95
N LYS A 15 -12.98 8.67 -1.97
CA LYS A 15 -12.16 8.17 -0.86
C LYS A 15 -11.32 6.96 -1.29
N TYR A 16 -10.07 6.88 -0.82
CA TYR A 16 -9.22 5.69 -1.02
C TYR A 16 -9.45 4.68 0.10
N VAL A 17 -9.70 3.42 -0.27
CA VAL A 17 -9.92 2.31 0.64
C VAL A 17 -8.75 1.34 0.55
N PHE A 18 -8.23 0.91 1.70
CA PHE A 18 -7.17 -0.09 1.77
C PHE A 18 -7.68 -1.45 1.31
N LEU A 19 -6.99 -2.07 0.36
CA LEU A 19 -7.34 -3.39 -0.17
C LEU A 19 -6.45 -4.51 0.38
N GLY A 20 -5.19 -4.23 0.69
CA GLY A 20 -4.26 -5.24 1.20
C GLY A 20 -2.80 -4.93 0.90
N HIS A 21 -1.95 -5.92 1.17
CA HIS A 21 -0.54 -5.89 0.77
C HIS A 21 -0.37 -6.68 -0.53
N VAL A 22 0.30 -6.10 -1.51
CA VAL A 22 0.55 -6.71 -2.81
C VAL A 22 2.04 -6.63 -3.15
N PRO A 23 2.56 -7.56 -3.98
CA PRO A 23 3.95 -7.50 -4.41
C PRO A 23 4.24 -6.23 -5.23
N ASP A 24 5.51 -5.84 -5.30
CA ASP A 24 5.93 -4.66 -6.09
C ASP A 24 5.54 -4.76 -7.57
N ASN A 25 5.48 -5.97 -8.11
CA ASN A 25 5.07 -6.25 -9.50
C ASN A 25 3.53 -6.33 -9.68
N TYR A 26 2.74 -5.86 -8.71
CA TYR A 26 1.29 -5.84 -8.83
C TYR A 26 0.85 -4.78 -9.85
N PRO A 27 0.01 -5.12 -10.85
CA PRO A 27 -0.46 -4.15 -11.82
C PRO A 27 -1.43 -3.16 -11.18
N LEU A 28 -1.12 -1.85 -11.23
CA LEU A 28 -2.02 -0.80 -10.77
C LEU A 28 -3.08 -0.50 -11.85
N GLY A 29 -4.35 -0.56 -11.46
CA GLY A 29 -5.43 0.05 -12.24
C GLY A 29 -5.49 1.57 -12.11
N GLU A 30 -6.23 2.23 -13.01
CA GLU A 30 -6.42 3.69 -13.06
C GLU A 30 -6.93 4.31 -11.74
N ASN A 31 -7.65 3.52 -10.94
CA ASN A 31 -8.22 3.96 -9.68
C ASN A 31 -7.49 3.39 -8.46
N GLU A 32 -6.32 2.79 -8.66
CA GLU A 32 -5.52 2.18 -7.61
C GLU A 32 -4.24 2.98 -7.39
N LYS A 33 -3.76 2.99 -6.16
CA LYS A 33 -2.45 3.54 -5.82
C LYS A 33 -1.78 2.69 -4.77
N PHE A 34 -0.46 2.60 -4.86
CA PHE A 34 0.32 2.21 -3.70
C PHE A 34 0.38 3.39 -2.75
N ALA A 35 0.22 3.13 -1.45
CA ALA A 35 0.81 4.04 -0.50
C ALA A 35 2.28 3.67 -0.42
N ASP A 36 3.16 4.62 -0.72
CA ASP A 36 4.49 4.65 -0.13
C ASP A 36 4.29 4.79 1.38
N THR A 37 3.99 3.67 2.03
CA THR A 37 4.58 3.46 3.33
C THR A 37 6.04 3.28 2.98
N GLU A 38 6.78 4.39 2.98
CA GLU A 38 8.15 4.32 3.47
C GLU A 38 8.02 3.49 4.73
N VAL A 39 8.41 2.22 4.64
CA VAL A 39 8.60 1.40 5.82
C VAL A 39 9.83 2.04 6.40
N THR A 40 9.65 3.18 7.06
CA THR A 40 10.71 3.84 7.81
C THR A 40 11.13 2.72 8.75
N LYS A 41 12.30 2.19 8.46
CA LYS A 41 12.94 1.10 9.16
C LYS A 41 13.42 1.66 10.49
N ASN A 42 12.50 2.23 11.27
CA ASN A 42 12.69 2.94 12.53
C ASN A 42 11.57 2.53 13.48
N GLY A 43 11.51 1.23 13.77
CA GLY A 43 10.47 0.72 14.65
C GLY A 43 10.66 -0.71 15.15
N ASN A 44 11.86 -1.28 15.09
CA ASN A 44 12.18 -2.39 15.98
C ASN A 44 12.54 -1.81 17.35
N LYS A 45 11.52 -1.37 18.11
CA LYS A 45 11.34 -1.55 19.57
C LYS A 45 10.13 -0.72 20.06
N ARG A 46 8.98 -1.37 20.20
CA ARG A 46 7.95 -1.00 21.18
C ARG A 46 7.52 -2.29 21.87
N GLU A 47 8.33 -2.71 22.83
CA GLU A 47 7.95 -3.06 24.21
C GLU A 47 9.24 -3.13 25.06
#